data_AF-A0A4R2PSE8-F1
#
_entry.id   AF-A0A4R2PSE8-F1
#
_cell.length_a   1.000
_cell.length_b   1.000
_cell.length_c   1.000
_cell.angle_alpha   90.00
_cell.angle_beta   90.00
_cell.angle_gamma   90.00
#
_symmetry.space_group_name_H-M   'P 1'
#
loop_
_entity.id
_entity.type
_entity.pdbx_description
1 polymer ?
#
loop_
_entity_poly.entity_id
_entity_poly.type
_entity_poly.pdbx_seq_one_letter_code
_entity_poly.pdbx_strand_id
1 'polypeptide(L)'
;MVVVGDTDEEAVALLPLIILRANKDLVLPDFLAWLINQPEAQRYLDSCARGTKLRMIPRDCLDKMPVSIPDLVTQKLVVEVSRLAAKEAGLLRELAAKKEEFTSFALLRQVRNAQLHGNEAGHKVAR
;
A
#
# COMPACT_ATOMS: atom_id res chain seq x y z
N MET A 1 2.93 3.05 9.93
CA MET A 1 3.31 2.04 8.92
C MET A 1 4.75 1.64 9.14
N VAL A 2 4.98 0.41 9.59
CA VAL A 2 6.33 -0.18 9.67
C VAL A 2 6.69 -0.66 8.27
N VAL A 3 7.82 -0.19 7.75
CA VAL A 3 8.35 -0.60 6.46
C VAL A 3 9.47 -1.59 6.72
N VAL A 4 9.40 -2.78 6.12
CA VAL A 4 10.59 -3.64 6.00
C VAL A 4 11.44 -3.00 4.93
N GLY A 5 12.54 -2.36 5.33
CA GLY A 5 13.53 -1.87 4.38
C GLY A 5 14.27 -3.09 3.82
N ASP A 6 13.99 -3.43 2.56
CA ASP A 6 14.94 -4.18 1.75
C ASP A 6 15.97 -3.16 1.24
N THR A 7 16.84 -2.71 2.14
CA THR A 7 17.89 -1.77 1.80
C THR A 7 19.19 -2.55 1.73
N ASP A 8 19.60 -2.91 0.51
CA ASP A 8 20.99 -3.30 0.20
C ASP A 8 21.97 -2.13 0.43
N GLU A 9 21.46 -0.95 0.80
CA GLU A 9 22.21 0.26 1.07
C GLU A 9 22.24 0.60 2.57
N GLU A 10 23.36 1.16 3.03
CA GLU A 10 23.50 1.65 4.41
C GLU A 10 22.52 2.80 4.68
N ALA A 11 21.71 2.67 5.72
CA ALA A 11 20.73 3.68 6.13
C ALA A 11 20.93 4.12 7.59
N VAL A 12 20.66 5.40 7.85
CA VAL A 12 20.69 6.00 9.20
C VAL A 12 19.27 6.32 9.64
N ALA A 13 18.84 5.75 10.78
CA ALA A 13 17.55 6.06 11.38
C ALA A 13 17.61 7.41 12.11
N LEU A 14 16.84 8.40 11.63
CA LEU A 14 16.65 9.68 12.31
C LEU A 14 15.52 9.60 13.33
N LEU A 15 15.61 10.36 14.42
CA LEU A 15 14.54 10.40 15.43
C LEU A 15 13.21 10.89 14.81
N PRO A 16 12.05 10.32 15.21
CA PRO A 16 11.86 9.34 16.29
C PRO A 16 11.79 7.88 15.79
N LEU A 17 12.60 7.48 14.81
CA LEU A 17 12.58 6.09 14.32
C LEU A 17 13.21 5.11 15.34
N ILE A 18 12.63 3.90 15.41
CA ILE A 18 13.11 2.78 16.22
C ILE A 18 13.47 1.63 15.29
N ILE A 19 14.67 1.08 15.46
CA ILE A 19 15.12 -0.11 14.72
C ILE A 19 14.74 -1.36 15.51
N LEU A 20 13.89 -2.21 14.92
CA LEU A 20 13.53 -3.51 15.47
C LEU A 20 14.40 -4.60 14.85
N ARG A 21 15.07 -5.40 15.69
CA ARG A 21 15.87 -6.55 15.26
C ARG A 21 15.19 -7.83 15.71
N ALA A 22 14.62 -8.56 14.76
CA ALA A 22 13.98 -9.85 15.02
C ALA A 22 15.03 -10.93 15.33
N ASN A 23 14.75 -11.77 16.32
CA ASN A 23 15.44 -13.05 16.45
C ASN A 23 14.90 -14.00 15.38
N LYS A 24 15.69 -14.26 14.34
CA LYS A 24 15.29 -15.03 13.15
C LYS A 24 14.95 -16.49 13.46
N ASP A 25 15.41 -17.02 14.58
CA ASP A 25 15.08 -18.38 15.03
C ASP A 25 13.65 -18.47 15.57
N LEU A 26 13.07 -17.33 15.99
CA LEU A 26 11.73 -17.25 16.58
C LEU A 26 10.72 -16.61 15.63
N VAL A 27 11.11 -15.55 14.93
CA VAL A 27 10.19 -14.74 14.13
C VAL A 27 10.85 -14.20 12.86
N LEU A 28 10.14 -14.31 11.75
CA LEU A 28 10.57 -13.75 10.48
C LEU A 28 10.40 -12.22 10.51
N PRO A 29 11.39 -11.43 10.04
CA PRO A 29 11.27 -9.98 9.96
C PRO A 29 10.01 -9.50 9.22
N ASP A 30 9.70 -10.16 8.10
CA ASP A 30 8.53 -9.82 7.27
C ASP A 30 7.22 -10.12 8.00
N PHE A 31 7.16 -11.23 8.74
CA PHE A 31 6.01 -11.57 9.56
C PHE A 31 5.83 -10.57 10.70
N LEU A 32 6.92 -10.19 11.37
CA LEU A 32 6.87 -9.20 12.45
C LEU A 32 6.35 -7.85 11.94
N ALA A 33 6.84 -7.39 10.79
CA ALA A 33 6.36 -6.15 10.19
C ALA A 33 4.90 -6.25 9.73
N TRP A 34 4.51 -7.37 9.12
CA TRP A 34 3.13 -7.65 8.78
C TRP A 34 2.22 -7.61 10.02
N LEU A 35 2.65 -8.24 11.12
CA LEU A 35 1.91 -8.29 12.38
C LEU A 35 1.74 -6.91 13.01
N ILE A 36 2.82 -6.12 13.08
CA ILE A 36 2.77 -4.76 13.62
C ILE A 36 1.81 -3.88 12.80
N ASN A 37 1.75 -4.08 11.48
CA ASN A 37 0.86 -3.33 10.60
C ASN A 37 -0.62 -3.78 10.67
N GLN A 38 -0.96 -4.82 11.43
CA GLN A 38 -2.36 -5.23 11.59
C GLN A 38 -3.18 -4.21 12.38
N PRO A 39 -4.50 -4.09 12.12
CA PRO A 39 -5.35 -3.10 12.78
C PRO A 39 -5.38 -3.19 14.30
N GLU A 40 -5.28 -4.39 14.87
CA GLU A 40 -5.22 -4.58 16.31
C GLU A 40 -3.92 -4.04 16.91
N ALA A 41 -2.77 -4.40 16.32
CA ALA A 41 -1.47 -3.89 16.72
C ALA A 41 -1.40 -2.36 16.57
N GLN A 42 -1.84 -1.81 15.44
CA GLN A 42 -1.88 -0.35 15.25
C GLN A 42 -2.78 0.35 16.28
N ARG A 43 -3.97 -0.18 16.58
CA ARG A 43 -4.84 0.38 17.64
C ARG A 43 -4.19 0.34 19.01
N TYR A 44 -3.50 -0.74 19.35
CA TYR A 44 -2.74 -0.84 20.61
C TYR A 44 -1.63 0.22 20.67
N LEU A 45 -0.81 0.32 19.61
CA LEU A 45 0.28 1.30 19.52
C LEU A 45 -0.24 2.74 19.54
N ASP A 46 -1.39 3.00 18.91
CA ASP A 46 -2.03 4.31 18.94
C ASP A 46 -2.54 4.66 20.34
N SER A 47 -3.05 3.69 21.10
CA SER A 47 -3.58 3.91 22.46
C SER A 47 -2.51 4.36 23.46
N CYS A 48 -1.26 3.91 23.26
CA CYS A 48 -0.13 4.26 24.12
C CYS A 48 0.74 5.40 23.56
N ALA A 49 0.49 5.85 22.33
CA ALA A 49 1.25 6.91 21.70
C ALA A 49 1.06 8.24 22.42
N ARG A 50 2.17 8.95 22.67
CA ARG A 50 2.20 10.24 23.39
C ARG A 50 2.59 11.36 22.43
N GLY A 51 2.18 12.58 22.78
CA GLY A 51 2.47 13.79 21.99
C GLY A 51 1.33 14.16 21.03
N THR A 52 1.04 15.46 20.92
CA THR A 52 -0.08 16.00 20.15
C THR A 52 0.29 16.33 18.71
N LYS A 53 1.52 16.81 18.47
CA LYS A 53 2.04 17.13 17.13
C LYS A 53 2.81 15.96 16.50
N LEU A 54 3.52 15.18 17.32
CA LEU A 54 4.28 14.01 16.90
C LEU A 54 3.90 12.86 17.83
N ARG A 55 3.26 11.84 17.26
CA ARG A 55 2.84 10.64 18.00
C ARG A 55 4.05 9.75 18.20
N MET A 56 4.64 9.79 19.39
CA MET A 56 5.75 8.94 19.78
C MET A 56 5.23 7.66 20.43
N ILE A 57 5.67 6.52 19.92
CA ILE A 57 5.41 5.20 20.52
C ILE A 57 6.54 4.92 21.53
N PRO A 58 6.26 4.84 22.85
CA PRO A 58 7.27 4.49 23.84
C PRO A 58 7.78 3.07 23.62
N ARG A 59 9.06 2.82 23.89
CA ARG A 59 9.66 1.47 23.81
C ARG A 59 8.90 0.46 24.67
N ASP A 60 8.53 0.83 25.89
CA ASP A 60 7.74 0.00 26.80
C ASP A 60 6.40 -0.46 26.22
N CYS A 61 5.81 0.33 25.32
CA CYS A 61 4.58 -0.07 24.64
C CYS A 61 4.86 -1.15 23.59
N LEU A 62 5.90 -0.97 22.76
CA LEU A 62 6.35 -2.00 21.83
C LEU A 62 6.68 -3.32 22.54
N ASP A 63 7.38 -3.25 23.68
CA ASP A 63 7.78 -4.43 24.45
C ASP A 63 6.59 -5.18 25.07
N LYS A 64 5.47 -4.50 25.33
CA LYS A 64 4.24 -5.06 25.95
C LYS A 64 3.13 -5.36 24.95
N MET A 65 3.38 -5.14 23.66
CA MET A 65 2.39 -5.40 22.63
C MET A 65 2.02 -6.89 22.63
N PRO A 66 0.74 -7.25 22.79
CA PRO A 66 0.33 -8.64 22.77
C PRO A 66 0.60 -9.22 21.38
N VAL A 67 1.43 -10.25 21.31
CA VAL A 67 1.79 -10.94 20.07
C VAL A 67 1.60 -12.44 20.23
N SER A 68 0.92 -13.06 19.28
CA SER A 68 0.89 -14.51 19.11
C SER A 68 1.86 -14.86 17.99
N ILE A 69 2.93 -15.58 18.32
CA ILE A 69 3.96 -15.98 17.36
C ILE A 69 3.72 -17.46 17.01
N PRO A 70 3.18 -17.77 15.83
CA PRO A 70 3.01 -19.15 15.38
C PRO A 70 4.36 -19.75 14.93
N ASP A 71 4.38 -21.03 14.54
CA ASP A 71 5.58 -21.65 14.00
C ASP A 71 6.07 -20.97 12.71
N LEU A 72 7.36 -21.16 12.37
CA LEU A 72 7.98 -20.49 11.22
C LEU A 72 7.33 -20.85 9.88
N VAL A 73 6.74 -22.04 9.73
CA VAL A 73 6.06 -22.45 8.48
C VAL A 73 4.78 -21.63 8.30
N THR A 74 3.99 -21.51 9.37
CA THR A 74 2.79 -20.68 9.40
C THR A 74 3.13 -19.20 9.15
N GLN A 75 4.20 -18.69 9.76
CA GLN A 75 4.65 -17.31 9.53
C GLN A 75 4.98 -17.05 8.04
N LYS A 76 5.66 -17.98 7.35
CA LYS A 76 5.96 -17.86 5.91
C LYS A 76 4.70 -17.81 5.07
N LEU A 77 3.72 -18.67 5.38
CA LEU A 77 2.46 -18.72 4.65
C LEU A 77 1.70 -17.40 4.77
N VAL A 78 1.61 -16.84 5.98
CA VAL A 78 0.94 -15.56 6.23
C VAL A 78 1.58 -14.43 5.42
N VAL A 79 2.92 -14.34 5.44
CA VAL A 79 3.65 -13.33 4.68
C VAL A 79 3.39 -13.47 3.18
N GLU A 80 3.46 -14.69 2.64
CA GLU A 80 3.27 -14.93 1.21
C GLU A 80 1.85 -14.60 0.75
N VAL A 81 0.83 -15.01 1.51
CA VAL A 81 -0.56 -14.66 1.22
C VAL A 81 -0.77 -13.15 1.25
N SER A 82 -0.23 -12.46 2.26
CA SER A 82 -0.33 -11.01 2.35
C SER A 82 0.34 -10.31 1.17
N ARG A 83 1.50 -10.80 0.73
CA ARG A 83 2.23 -10.26 -0.42
C ARG A 83 1.44 -10.42 -1.71
N LEU A 84 0.85 -11.60 -1.92
CA LEU A 84 -0.01 -11.88 -3.08
C LEU A 84 -1.25 -10.98 -3.08
N ALA A 85 -1.92 -10.82 -1.94
CA ALA A 85 -3.08 -9.94 -1.82
C ALA A 85 -2.73 -8.47 -2.12
N ALA A 86 -1.59 -7.98 -1.63
CA ALA A 86 -1.11 -6.63 -1.95
C ALA A 86 -0.82 -6.45 -3.45
N LYS A 87 -0.22 -7.47 -4.08
CA LYS A 87 0.03 -7.49 -5.52
C LYS A 87 -1.28 -7.47 -6.33
N GLU A 88 -2.25 -8.29 -5.95
CA GLU A 88 -3.58 -8.31 -6.58
C GLU A 88 -4.25 -6.94 -6.51
N ALA A 89 -4.28 -6.31 -5.33
CA ALA A 89 -4.83 -4.97 -5.15
C ALA A 89 -4.09 -3.90 -5.98
N GLY A 90 -2.79 -4.06 -6.20
CA GLY A 90 -2.00 -3.23 -7.12
C GLY A 90 -2.45 -3.39 -8.57
N LEU A 91 -2.52 -4.63 -9.05
CA LEU A 91 -2.93 -4.95 -10.42
C LEU A 91 -4.36 -4.50 -10.71
N LEU A 92 -5.29 -4.63 -9.75
CA LEU A 92 -6.66 -4.16 -9.91
C LEU A 92 -6.75 -2.63 -10.05
N ARG A 93 -5.93 -1.88 -9.30
CA ARG A 93 -5.86 -0.41 -9.44
C ARG A 93 -5.28 0.00 -10.79
N GLU A 94 -4.23 -0.68 -11.24
CA GLU A 94 -3.64 -0.44 -12.56
C GLU A 94 -4.65 -0.73 -13.69
N LEU A 95 -5.35 -1.86 -13.59
CA LEU A 95 -6.40 -2.23 -14.54
C LEU A 95 -7.53 -1.18 -14.57
N ALA A 96 -7.96 -0.69 -13.41
CA ALA A 96 -8.98 0.35 -13.33
C ALA A 96 -8.53 1.65 -14.03
N ALA A 97 -7.30 2.11 -13.74
CA ALA A 97 -6.73 3.31 -14.37
C ALA A 97 -6.63 3.15 -15.90
N LYS A 98 -6.20 1.99 -16.39
CA LYS A 98 -6.11 1.72 -17.83
C LYS A 98 -7.46 1.69 -18.53
N LYS A 99 -8.49 1.17 -17.86
CA LYS A 99 -9.87 1.19 -18.39
C LYS A 99 -10.41 2.62 -18.49
N GLU A 100 -10.13 3.47 -17.50
CA GLU A 100 -10.54 4.88 -17.50
C GLU A 100 -9.86 5.66 -18.64
N GLU A 101 -8.55 5.48 -18.81
CA GLU A 101 -7.76 6.06 -19.89
C GLU A 101 -8.32 5.66 -21.27
N PHE A 102 -8.55 4.35 -21.47
CA PHE A 102 -9.11 3.82 -22.72
C PHE A 102 -10.51 4.38 -23.02
N THR A 103 -11.38 4.40 -22.02
CA THR A 103 -12.75 4.91 -22.16
C THR A 103 -12.74 6.39 -22.55
N SER A 104 -11.92 7.19 -21.87
CA SER A 104 -11.75 8.62 -22.17
C SER A 104 -11.27 8.84 -23.61
N PHE A 105 -10.27 8.07 -24.06
CA PHE A 105 -9.78 8.12 -25.43
C PHE A 105 -10.86 7.75 -26.46
N ALA A 106 -11.61 6.67 -26.19
CA ALA A 106 -12.68 6.20 -27.07
C ALA A 106 -13.78 7.26 -27.22
N LEU A 107 -14.20 7.90 -26.11
CA LEU A 107 -15.19 8.97 -26.13
C LEU A 107 -14.70 10.20 -26.91
N LEU A 108 -13.46 10.64 -26.69
CA LEU A 108 -12.87 11.75 -27.44
C LEU A 108 -12.81 11.47 -28.95
N ARG A 109 -12.53 10.22 -29.33
CA ARG A 109 -12.57 9.79 -30.74
C ARG A 109 -13.97 9.91 -31.31
N GLN A 110 -15.01 9.51 -30.57
CA GLN A 110 -16.39 9.64 -31.03
C GLN A 110 -16.82 11.10 -31.20
N VAL A 111 -16.48 11.96 -30.25
CA VAL A 111 -16.75 13.41 -30.35
C VAL A 111 -16.11 14.01 -31.60
N ARG A 112 -14.83 13.70 -31.85
CA ARG A 112 -14.13 14.17 -33.06
C ARG A 112 -14.82 13.69 -34.35
N ASN A 113 -15.20 12.40 -34.41
CA ASN A 113 -15.88 11.86 -35.58
C ASN A 113 -17.25 12.52 -35.84
N ALA A 114 -18.02 12.77 -34.77
CA ALA A 114 -19.31 13.46 -34.89
C ALA A 114 -19.16 14.91 -35.39
N GLN A 115 -18.13 15.62 -34.94
CA GLN A 115 -17.83 16.98 -35.42
C GLN A 115 -17.43 17.02 -36.91
N LEU A 116 -16.70 16.02 -37.39
CA LEU A 116 -16.33 15.91 -38.81
C LEU A 116 -17.57 15.76 -39.71
N HIS A 117 -18.51 14.90 -39.35
CA HIS A 117 -19.75 14.73 -40.13
C HIS A 117 -20.72 15.92 -40.03
N GLY A 118 -20.73 16.64 -38.90
CA GLY A 118 -21.51 17.89 -38.77
C GLY A 118 -21.04 19.01 -39.70
N ASN A 119 -19.73 19.11 -39.94
CA ASN A 119 -19.15 20.10 -40.85
C ASN A 119 -19.42 19.78 -42.34
N GLU A 120 -19.50 18.50 -42.72
CA GLU A 120 -19.83 18.09 -44.09
C GLU A 120 -21.31 18.33 -44.44
N ALA A 121 -22.22 18.23 -43.46
CA ALA A 121 -23.64 18.50 -43.66
C ALA A 121 -23.93 20.00 -43.87
N GLY A 122 -23.18 20.88 -43.20
CA GLY A 122 -23.31 22.34 -43.34
C GLY A 122 -22.89 22.89 -44.70
N HIS A 123 -22.02 22.18 -45.45
CA HIS A 123 -21.51 22.64 -46.75
C HIS A 123 -22.42 22.25 -47.93
N LYS A 124 -23.37 21.31 -47.77
CA LYS A 124 -24.29 20.88 -48.84
C LYS A 124 -25.62 21.63 -48.89
N VAL A 125 -25.96 22.44 -47.88
CA VAL A 125 -27.23 23.21 -47.85
C VAL A 125 -27.09 24.59 -48.51
N ALA A 126 -25.87 25.00 -48.89
CA ALA A 126 -25.60 26.24 -49.61
C ALA A 126 -25.27 25.97 -51.09
N ARG A 127 -26.22 25.48 -51.87
CA ARG A 127 -26.13 25.51 -53.34
C ARG A 127 -27.49 25.52 -54.01
#